data_AF-F0WUI4-F1
#
_entry.id   AF-F0WUI4-F1
#
_cell.length_a   1.000
_cell.length_b   1.000
_cell.length_c   1.000
_cell.angle_alpha   90.00
_cell.angle_beta   90.00
_cell.angle_gamma   90.00
#
_symmetry.space_group_name_H-M   'P 1'
#
loop_
_entity.id
_entity.type
_entity.pdbx_description
1 polymer ?
#
loop_
_entity_poly.entity_id
_entity_poly.type
_entity_poly.pdbx_seq_one_letter_code
_entity_poly.pdbx_strand_id
1 'polypeptide(L)'
;MRLPHASFSFICCFGVALRVFFFANTKWQIALSQRPELVTSISSFDRVKESVFHLQQGKSPYDGDTFHQPPLLLLAFYPLLTILSNHETITYTIIAMTFILLDIIIAFQLAKLTHWIHQFGEESRMQTTKDEPIWIEEEFPLSPLLKSAVLPNTVAAVYLLNPYSVASCVAVSTVSVTHAVIISSFVSATKKAVLTSCMLLALATYLSLYSAVLIFPIALYLKAVATQNGPSDRKLHSTSKLMLGFMISLAALLFLSYRLTQSWAFIEKTYGWIATYSDLTPNVGVFWYFFIEVFDRFVPYFLLLLHAHPLIYVVPLYLRLCQRPQAYACTLLGIMTLFQAYPTFGDFGFYMSLTMIHPKTVMNVRHRFVYLLGLSAATCVLPIMWHLWLYPASGNANFYFSQTLVYQVFVAQIIVAFVHSTMERDKRIQQFRKLKIDKCE
;
A
#
# COMPACT_ATOMS: atom_id res chain seq x y z
N MET A 1 -13.97 21.68 -3.15
CA MET A 1 -15.38 21.42 -3.54
C MET A 1 -15.95 20.42 -2.55
N ARG A 2 -17.09 20.76 -1.95
CA ARG A 2 -17.55 20.23 -0.66
C ARG A 2 -18.04 18.77 -0.80
N LEU A 3 -17.26 17.82 -0.27
CA LEU A 3 -17.79 16.50 0.12
C LEU A 3 -19.04 16.73 1.01
N PRO A 4 -20.00 15.80 1.11
CA PRO A 4 -21.05 15.91 2.12
C PRO A 4 -20.38 15.90 3.50
N HIS A 5 -20.09 17.10 4.01
CA HIS A 5 -19.11 17.30 5.08
C HIS A 5 -19.52 16.60 6.37
N ALA A 6 -20.84 16.55 6.64
CA ALA A 6 -21.38 15.89 7.82
C ALA A 6 -21.07 14.38 7.82
N SER A 7 -21.26 13.69 6.69
CA SER A 7 -21.02 12.25 6.59
C SER A 7 -19.53 11.91 6.65
N PHE A 8 -18.67 12.69 5.98
CA PHE A 8 -17.23 12.44 5.99
C PHE A 8 -16.63 12.66 7.39
N SER A 9 -17.00 13.77 8.06
CA SER A 9 -16.56 14.04 9.42
C SER A 9 -17.01 12.96 10.40
N PHE A 10 -18.26 12.48 10.28
CA PHE A 10 -18.75 11.36 11.11
C PHE A 10 -17.92 10.09 10.94
N ILE A 11 -17.58 9.72 9.70
CA ILE A 11 -16.74 8.56 9.39
C ILE A 11 -15.34 8.72 10.03
N CYS A 12 -14.73 9.90 9.90
CA CYS A 12 -13.45 10.18 10.53
C CYS A 12 -13.54 10.10 12.06
N CYS A 13 -14.54 10.73 12.68
CA CYS A 13 -14.75 10.67 14.13
C CYS A 13 -14.94 9.23 14.61
N PHE A 14 -15.72 8.42 13.91
CA PHE A 14 -15.93 7.01 14.25
C PHE A 14 -14.64 6.19 14.08
N GLY A 15 -13.89 6.41 13.00
CA GLY A 15 -12.60 5.76 12.77
C GLY A 15 -11.53 6.13 13.80
N VAL A 16 -11.51 7.38 14.28
CA VAL A 16 -10.67 7.84 15.40
C VAL A 16 -11.11 7.18 16.70
N ALA A 17 -12.42 7.22 17.02
CA ALA A 17 -12.96 6.64 18.24
C ALA A 17 -12.65 5.14 18.35
N LEU A 18 -12.74 4.40 17.24
CA LEU A 18 -12.39 2.99 17.17
C LEU A 18 -10.91 2.75 17.52
N ARG A 19 -9.99 3.54 16.94
CA ARG A 19 -8.55 3.43 17.23
C ARG A 19 -8.23 3.83 18.67
N VAL A 20 -8.81 4.94 19.14
CA VAL A 20 -8.66 5.39 20.53
C VAL A 20 -9.15 4.32 21.51
N PHE A 21 -10.26 3.64 21.21
CA PHE A 21 -10.76 2.52 22.02
C PHE A 21 -9.73 1.39 22.14
N PHE A 22 -9.09 0.99 21.03
CA PHE A 22 -8.05 -0.03 21.07
C PHE A 22 -6.77 0.44 21.76
N PHE A 23 -6.33 1.67 21.51
CA PHE A 23 -5.14 2.25 22.16
C PHE A 23 -5.34 2.51 23.66
N ALA A 24 -6.57 2.78 24.10
CA ALA A 24 -6.90 2.97 25.52
C ALA A 24 -6.65 1.68 26.33
N ASN A 25 -6.71 0.52 25.69
CA ASN A 25 -6.40 -0.76 26.33
C ASN A 25 -5.05 -1.28 25.80
N THR A 26 -4.00 -0.94 26.55
CA THR A 26 -2.60 -1.24 26.24
C THR A 26 -2.32 -2.73 26.02
N LYS A 27 -3.12 -3.63 26.59
CA LYS A 27 -2.97 -5.08 26.37
C LYS A 27 -3.18 -5.46 24.89
N TRP A 28 -4.13 -4.83 24.21
CA TRP A 28 -4.35 -5.08 22.78
C TRP A 28 -3.21 -4.54 21.93
N GLN A 29 -2.71 -3.34 22.27
CA GLN A 29 -1.56 -2.75 21.58
C GLN A 29 -0.33 -3.66 21.67
N ILE A 30 0.03 -4.11 22.87
CA ILE A 30 1.18 -5.01 23.10
C ILE A 30 0.95 -6.35 22.40
N ALA A 31 -0.25 -6.93 22.51
CA ALA A 31 -0.57 -8.21 21.90
C ALA A 31 -0.50 -8.13 20.36
N LEU A 32 -0.90 -7.01 19.75
CA LEU A 32 -0.86 -6.82 18.29
C LEU A 32 0.52 -6.41 17.78
N SER A 33 1.34 -5.67 18.55
CA SER A 33 2.69 -5.30 18.11
C SER A 33 3.65 -6.50 18.06
N GLN A 34 3.35 -7.57 18.79
CA GLN A 34 4.09 -8.83 18.78
C GLN A 34 3.64 -9.81 17.68
N ARG A 35 2.62 -9.45 16.88
CA ARG A 35 2.08 -10.33 15.85
C ARG A 35 2.92 -10.25 14.56
N PRO A 36 3.44 -11.39 14.05
CA PRO A 36 4.19 -11.43 12.79
C PRO A 36 3.34 -11.04 11.58
N GLU A 37 2.01 -11.08 11.70
CA GLU A 37 1.09 -10.68 10.63
C GLU A 37 0.99 -9.16 10.46
N LEU A 38 1.31 -8.39 11.51
CA LEU A 38 1.14 -6.93 11.55
C LEU A 38 2.48 -6.18 11.53
N VAL A 39 3.50 -6.79 12.14
CA VAL A 39 4.80 -6.17 12.35
C VAL A 39 5.90 -7.12 11.91
N THR A 40 6.85 -6.59 11.14
CA THR A 40 8.04 -7.29 10.66
C THR A 40 9.30 -6.54 11.07
N SER A 41 10.46 -7.10 10.80
CA SER A 41 11.78 -6.48 10.99
C SER A 41 11.93 -5.11 10.32
N ILE A 42 11.26 -4.88 9.20
CA ILE A 42 11.30 -3.60 8.46
C ILE A 42 10.13 -2.66 8.78
N SER A 43 9.16 -3.09 9.61
CA SER A 43 7.98 -2.29 9.96
C SER A 43 7.75 -2.06 11.45
N SER A 44 8.56 -2.69 12.31
CA SER A 44 8.45 -2.56 13.76
C SER A 44 8.87 -1.18 14.25
N PHE A 45 7.97 -0.54 15.00
CA PHE A 45 8.28 0.68 15.73
C PHE A 45 9.04 0.41 17.03
N ASP A 46 8.95 -0.80 17.60
CA ASP A 46 9.77 -1.16 18.76
C ASP A 46 11.26 -1.21 18.40
N ARG A 47 11.60 -1.70 17.19
CA ARG A 47 12.96 -1.59 16.63
C ARG A 47 13.41 -0.13 16.43
N VAL A 48 12.49 0.79 16.11
CA VAL A 48 12.78 2.25 16.05
C VAL A 48 13.13 2.78 17.45
N LYS A 49 12.35 2.44 18.48
CA LYS A 49 12.63 2.84 19.88
C LYS A 49 14.00 2.34 20.34
N GLU A 50 14.28 1.06 20.11
CA GLU A 50 15.57 0.44 20.46
C GLU A 50 16.75 1.12 19.75
N SER A 51 16.56 1.50 18.49
CA SER A 51 17.57 2.24 17.72
C SER A 51 17.85 3.63 18.27
N VAL A 52 16.82 4.35 18.72
CA VAL A 52 17.01 5.65 19.40
C VAL A 52 17.73 5.47 20.72
N PHE A 53 17.43 4.41 21.48
CA PHE A 53 18.14 4.08 22.71
C PHE A 53 19.64 3.82 22.47
N HIS A 54 19.99 3.08 21.41
CA HIS A 54 21.39 2.88 21.03
C HIS A 54 22.10 4.18 20.61
N LEU A 55 21.41 5.06 19.87
CA LEU A 55 21.93 6.38 19.51
C LEU A 55 22.23 7.24 20.73
N GLN A 56 21.37 7.22 21.75
CA GLN A 56 21.61 7.95 23.01
C GLN A 56 22.86 7.46 23.74
N GLN A 57 23.26 6.21 23.53
CA GLN A 57 24.50 5.62 24.06
C GLN A 57 25.72 5.84 23.16
N GLY A 58 25.60 6.61 22.08
CA GLY A 58 26.69 6.88 21.14
C GLY A 58 27.03 5.72 20.20
N LYS A 59 26.15 4.72 20.08
CA LYS A 59 26.31 3.60 19.14
C LYS A 59 25.51 3.86 17.86
N SER A 60 26.00 3.39 16.71
CA SER A 60 25.22 3.51 15.48
C SER A 60 24.00 2.58 15.53
N PRO A 61 22.82 3.01 15.05
CA PRO A 61 21.64 2.14 14.88
C PRO A 61 21.93 0.89 14.04
N TYR A 62 22.91 0.98 13.14
CA TYR A 62 23.22 -0.03 12.13
C TYR A 62 24.40 -0.93 12.48
N ASP A 63 25.00 -0.76 13.67
CA ASP A 63 26.10 -1.62 14.12
C ASP A 63 25.61 -3.03 14.49
N GLY A 64 24.32 -3.16 14.85
CA GLY A 64 23.65 -4.43 15.14
C GLY A 64 22.74 -4.93 14.00
N ASP A 65 22.03 -6.03 14.25
CA ASP A 65 21.03 -6.63 13.35
C ASP A 65 19.57 -6.32 13.79
N THR A 66 19.42 -5.24 14.56
CA THR A 66 18.12 -4.83 15.11
C THR A 66 17.37 -3.90 14.16
N PHE A 67 18.06 -3.01 13.44
CA PHE A 67 17.45 -1.92 12.68
C PHE A 67 17.74 -1.96 11.19
N HIS A 68 16.67 -2.11 10.40
CA HIS A 68 16.73 -2.22 8.94
C HIS A 68 15.79 -1.23 8.25
N GLN A 69 15.49 -0.10 8.90
CA GLN A 69 14.71 0.98 8.32
C GLN A 69 15.61 2.17 7.98
N PRO A 70 15.22 3.04 7.03
CA PRO A 70 16.09 4.12 6.57
C PRO A 70 16.35 5.23 7.62
N PRO A 71 17.53 5.91 7.60
CA PRO A 71 17.88 6.90 8.62
C PRO A 71 16.92 8.08 8.78
N LEU A 72 16.30 8.54 7.69
CA LEU A 72 15.39 9.70 7.76
C LEU A 72 14.08 9.36 8.48
N LEU A 73 13.65 8.10 8.44
CA LEU A 73 12.50 7.66 9.22
C LEU A 73 12.83 7.70 10.72
N LEU A 74 14.02 7.22 11.09
CA LEU A 74 14.52 7.30 12.47
C LEU A 74 14.60 8.76 12.93
N LEU A 75 15.14 9.65 12.10
CA LEU A 75 15.21 11.09 12.38
C LEU A 75 13.83 11.71 12.60
N ALA A 76 12.80 11.28 11.86
CA ALA A 76 11.44 11.79 12.02
C ALA A 76 10.85 11.52 13.42
N PHE A 77 11.21 10.39 14.04
CA PHE A 77 10.75 10.01 15.38
C PHE A 77 11.75 10.32 16.50
N TYR A 78 13.01 10.64 16.16
CA TYR A 78 14.06 10.89 17.14
C TYR A 78 13.74 12.02 18.14
N PRO A 79 13.25 13.21 17.74
CA PRO A 79 12.93 14.27 18.70
C PRO A 79 11.82 13.85 19.67
N LEU A 80 10.82 13.11 19.17
CA LEU A 80 9.70 12.63 19.97
C LEU A 80 10.19 11.66 21.05
N LEU A 81 11.05 10.71 20.66
CA LEU A 81 11.55 9.65 21.54
C LEU A 81 12.64 10.13 22.51
N THR A 82 13.36 11.21 22.19
CA THR A 82 14.41 11.76 23.05
C THR A 82 13.89 12.77 24.06
N ILE A 83 13.08 13.74 23.63
CA ILE A 83 12.60 14.83 24.50
C ILE A 83 11.62 14.31 25.56
N LEU A 84 10.78 13.33 25.21
CA LEU A 84 9.73 12.81 26.08
C LEU A 84 10.09 11.47 26.73
N SER A 85 11.37 11.07 26.66
CA SER A 85 11.87 9.81 27.23
C SER A 85 11.48 9.60 28.70
N ASN A 86 11.43 10.68 29.49
CA ASN A 86 11.08 10.65 30.92
C ASN A 86 9.56 10.54 31.20
N HIS A 87 8.71 10.66 30.19
CA HIS A 87 7.24 10.64 30.32
C HIS A 87 6.63 9.56 29.42
N GLU A 88 6.66 8.30 29.87
CA GLU A 88 6.21 7.14 29.09
C GLU A 88 4.75 7.26 28.63
N THR A 89 3.84 7.75 29.48
CA THR A 89 2.42 7.90 29.16
C THR A 89 2.19 8.97 28.08
N ILE A 90 2.90 10.10 28.17
CA ILE A 90 2.80 11.19 27.20
C ILE A 90 3.39 10.73 25.86
N THR A 91 4.53 10.05 25.88
CA THR A 91 5.15 9.48 24.68
C THR A 91 4.23 8.48 23.99
N TYR A 92 3.63 7.56 24.74
CA TYR A 92 2.67 6.58 24.22
C TYR A 92 1.47 7.26 23.56
N THR A 93 0.86 8.25 24.23
CA THR A 93 -0.31 8.94 23.68
C THR A 93 0.02 9.72 22.42
N ILE A 94 1.18 10.39 22.35
CA ILE A 94 1.59 11.09 21.13
C ILE A 94 1.87 10.10 20.00
N ILE A 95 2.53 8.97 20.28
CA ILE A 95 2.72 7.92 19.27
C ILE A 95 1.36 7.44 18.74
N ALA A 96 0.43 7.06 19.63
CA ALA A 96 -0.92 6.64 19.22
C ALA A 96 -1.60 7.72 18.35
N MET A 97 -1.55 8.98 18.76
CA MET A 97 -2.14 10.09 18.00
C MET A 97 -1.45 10.31 16.65
N THR A 98 -0.14 10.12 16.53
CA THR A 98 0.56 10.23 15.23
C THR A 98 0.11 9.16 14.25
N PHE A 99 -0.03 7.90 14.68
CA PHE A 99 -0.51 6.82 13.80
C PHE A 99 -2.00 6.95 13.46
N ILE A 100 -2.83 7.42 14.40
CA ILE A 100 -4.22 7.77 14.11
C ILE A 100 -4.28 8.89 13.07
N LEU A 101 -3.46 9.94 13.22
CA LEU A 101 -3.42 11.05 12.29
C LEU A 101 -2.97 10.59 10.89
N LEU A 102 -1.96 9.71 10.81
CA LEU A 102 -1.53 9.12 9.54
C LEU A 102 -2.68 8.39 8.83
N ASP A 103 -3.45 7.58 9.55
CA ASP A 103 -4.60 6.88 8.99
C ASP A 103 -5.71 7.83 8.49
N ILE A 104 -5.95 8.93 9.21
CA ILE A 104 -6.91 9.96 8.79
C ILE A 104 -6.39 10.69 7.54
N ILE A 105 -5.10 10.97 7.46
CA ILE A 105 -4.46 11.54 6.27
C ILE A 105 -4.63 10.59 5.08
N ILE A 106 -4.37 9.29 5.25
CA ILE A 106 -4.56 8.28 4.21
C ILE A 106 -6.02 8.24 3.73
N ALA A 107 -6.98 8.17 4.66
CA ALA A 107 -8.40 8.13 4.35
C ALA A 107 -8.87 9.38 3.58
N PHE A 108 -8.43 10.56 4.02
CA PHE A 108 -8.73 11.82 3.35
C PHE A 108 -8.15 11.88 1.93
N GLN A 109 -6.91 11.41 1.76
CA GLN A 109 -6.25 11.37 0.46
C GLN A 109 -6.88 10.34 -0.48
N LEU A 110 -7.29 9.17 0.03
CA LEU A 110 -8.07 8.18 -0.72
C LEU A 110 -9.40 8.75 -1.20
N ALA A 111 -10.15 9.45 -0.34
CA ALA A 111 -11.39 10.12 -0.72
C ALA A 111 -11.17 11.14 -1.83
N LYS A 112 -10.11 11.96 -1.70
CA LYS A 112 -9.76 12.96 -2.69
C LYS A 112 -9.36 12.36 -4.03
N LEU A 113 -8.57 11.28 -4.00
CA LEU A 113 -8.17 10.55 -5.20
C LEU A 113 -9.40 9.95 -5.90
N THR A 114 -10.28 9.30 -5.13
CA THR A 114 -11.54 8.70 -5.62
C THR A 114 -12.43 9.73 -6.32
N HIS A 115 -12.64 10.87 -5.67
CA HIS A 115 -13.44 11.96 -6.24
C HIS A 115 -12.88 12.42 -7.58
N TRP A 116 -11.56 12.63 -7.67
CA TRP A 116 -10.92 13.05 -8.92
C TRP A 116 -11.07 11.99 -10.01
N ILE A 117 -10.87 10.71 -9.69
CA ILE A 117 -10.95 9.60 -10.66
C ILE A 117 -12.34 9.49 -11.30
N HIS A 118 -13.39 9.68 -10.50
CA HIS A 118 -14.77 9.54 -10.95
C HIS A 118 -15.34 10.78 -11.65
N GLN A 119 -14.80 11.96 -11.36
CA GLN A 119 -15.25 13.20 -12.00
C GLN A 119 -14.43 13.57 -13.24
N PHE A 120 -13.12 13.32 -13.20
CA PHE A 120 -12.18 13.76 -14.25
C PHE A 120 -11.27 12.64 -14.76
N GLY A 121 -11.20 11.50 -14.08
CA GLY A 121 -10.21 10.46 -14.38
C GLY A 121 -10.64 9.47 -15.46
N GLU A 122 -10.10 8.26 -15.32
CA GLU A 122 -10.34 7.14 -16.24
C GLU A 122 -11.81 6.67 -16.27
N GLU A 123 -12.52 6.77 -15.15
CA GLU A 123 -13.92 6.33 -15.04
C GLU A 123 -14.90 7.28 -15.74
N SER A 124 -14.59 8.58 -15.81
CA SER A 124 -15.42 9.58 -16.51
C SER A 124 -15.21 9.55 -18.02
N ARG A 125 -13.96 9.35 -18.48
CA ARG A 125 -13.61 9.32 -19.92
C ARG A 125 -14.27 8.18 -20.68
N MET A 126 -14.63 7.10 -19.99
CA MET A 126 -15.29 5.97 -20.63
C MET A 126 -16.80 6.15 -20.73
N GLN A 127 -17.42 6.98 -19.88
CA GLN A 127 -18.87 7.18 -19.84
C GLN A 127 -19.41 7.94 -21.05
N THR A 128 -18.61 8.81 -21.67
CA THR A 128 -19.05 9.66 -22.78
C THR A 128 -18.46 9.19 -24.10
N THR A 129 -19.31 8.73 -25.01
CA THR A 129 -18.95 8.58 -26.43
C THR A 129 -19.96 9.37 -27.26
N LYS A 130 -19.55 10.52 -27.83
CA LYS A 130 -20.43 11.49 -28.53
C LYS A 130 -21.62 11.96 -27.66
N ASP A 131 -21.34 12.40 -26.43
CA ASP A 131 -22.32 12.97 -25.47
C ASP A 131 -23.53 12.08 -25.08
N GLU A 132 -23.56 10.82 -25.51
CA GLU A 132 -24.54 9.83 -25.05
C GLU A 132 -23.94 8.87 -24.01
N PRO A 133 -24.69 8.52 -22.96
CA PRO A 133 -24.26 7.56 -21.95
C PRO A 133 -24.17 6.14 -22.53
N ILE A 134 -23.19 5.36 -22.07
CA ILE A 134 -23.07 3.94 -22.40
C ILE A 134 -24.04 3.14 -21.52
N TRP A 135 -25.13 2.64 -22.11
CA TRP A 135 -26.18 1.85 -21.43
C TRP A 135 -25.67 0.63 -20.65
N ILE A 136 -24.56 0.02 -21.10
CA ILE A 136 -23.93 -1.13 -20.40
C ILE A 136 -23.51 -0.78 -18.96
N GLU A 137 -23.24 0.49 -18.68
CA GLU A 137 -22.88 0.91 -17.32
C GLU A 137 -24.11 1.18 -16.43
N GLU A 138 -25.30 1.33 -17.00
CA GLU A 138 -26.58 1.47 -16.26
C GLU A 138 -27.15 0.11 -15.83
N GLU A 139 -26.79 -0.98 -16.54
CA GLU A 139 -27.25 -2.34 -16.23
C GLU A 139 -26.72 -2.90 -14.90
N PHE A 140 -25.70 -2.29 -14.30
CA PHE A 140 -25.16 -2.75 -13.01
C PHE A 140 -25.86 -2.01 -11.86
N PRO A 141 -26.78 -2.66 -11.11
CA PRO A 141 -27.35 -2.06 -9.91
C PRO A 141 -26.26 -1.86 -8.86
N LEU A 142 -25.67 -0.67 -8.85
CA LEU A 142 -24.74 -0.24 -7.81
C LEU A 142 -25.54 0.07 -6.55
N SER A 143 -25.05 -0.41 -5.40
CA SER A 143 -25.61 -0.01 -4.12
C SER A 143 -25.57 1.54 -3.99
N PRO A 144 -26.51 2.16 -3.28
CA PRO A 144 -26.50 3.61 -3.06
C PRO A 144 -25.17 4.13 -2.50
N LEU A 145 -24.46 3.30 -1.74
CA LEU A 145 -23.14 3.60 -1.15
C LEU A 145 -22.01 3.65 -2.18
N LEU A 146 -22.15 2.99 -3.32
CA LEU A 146 -21.13 2.92 -4.37
C LEU A 146 -21.38 3.89 -5.53
N LYS A 147 -22.40 4.74 -5.43
CA LYS A 147 -22.66 5.81 -6.40
C LYS A 147 -21.55 6.87 -6.33
N SER A 148 -21.21 7.47 -7.47
CA SER A 148 -20.10 8.42 -7.62
C SER A 148 -20.11 9.58 -6.61
N ALA A 149 -21.29 10.09 -6.23
CA ALA A 149 -21.44 11.17 -5.27
C ALA A 149 -21.03 10.81 -3.82
N VAL A 150 -21.26 9.55 -3.40
CA VAL A 150 -21.00 9.07 -2.03
C VAL A 150 -19.72 8.25 -1.95
N LEU A 151 -19.25 7.71 -3.07
CA LEU A 151 -18.10 6.81 -3.17
C LEU A 151 -16.83 7.31 -2.45
N PRO A 152 -16.43 8.61 -2.52
CA PRO A 152 -15.28 9.09 -1.75
C PRO A 152 -15.38 8.84 -0.25
N ASN A 153 -16.58 9.01 0.31
CA ASN A 153 -16.85 8.76 1.72
C ASN A 153 -16.83 7.26 2.02
N THR A 154 -17.39 6.45 1.12
CA THR A 154 -17.39 4.99 1.24
C THR A 154 -15.97 4.41 1.20
N VAL A 155 -15.10 4.89 0.30
CA VAL A 155 -13.69 4.45 0.24
C VAL A 155 -12.94 4.83 1.52
N ALA A 156 -13.15 6.04 2.04
CA ALA A 156 -12.56 6.44 3.32
C ALA A 156 -13.08 5.58 4.49
N ALA A 157 -14.38 5.26 4.51
CA ALA A 157 -14.97 4.37 5.51
C ALA A 157 -14.40 2.95 5.41
N VAL A 158 -14.25 2.42 4.19
CA VAL A 158 -13.62 1.10 3.97
C VAL A 158 -12.21 1.09 4.54
N TYR A 159 -11.38 2.11 4.28
CA TYR A 159 -10.04 2.16 4.85
C TYR A 159 -10.06 2.29 6.38
N LEU A 160 -10.84 3.21 6.95
CA LEU A 160 -10.84 3.47 8.39
C LEU A 160 -11.45 2.33 9.21
N LEU A 161 -12.35 1.54 8.64
CA LEU A 161 -13.03 0.42 9.28
C LEU A 161 -12.47 -0.94 8.88
N ASN A 162 -11.44 -0.97 8.04
CA ASN A 162 -10.77 -2.21 7.67
C ASN A 162 -10.07 -2.80 8.91
N PRO A 163 -10.36 -4.06 9.30
CA PRO A 163 -9.70 -4.68 10.44
C PRO A 163 -8.17 -4.72 10.26
N TYR A 164 -7.67 -4.86 9.03
CA TYR A 164 -6.24 -4.86 8.76
C TYR A 164 -5.58 -3.49 9.01
N SER A 165 -6.22 -2.38 8.61
CA SER A 165 -5.67 -1.04 8.83
C SER A 165 -5.74 -0.66 10.31
N VAL A 166 -6.85 -0.98 10.98
CA VAL A 166 -7.03 -0.75 12.41
C VAL A 166 -5.99 -1.54 13.20
N ALA A 167 -5.81 -2.83 12.91
CA ALA A 167 -4.82 -3.65 13.58
C ALA A 167 -3.38 -3.17 13.30
N SER A 168 -3.07 -2.76 12.07
CA SER A 168 -1.75 -2.21 11.71
C SER A 168 -1.46 -0.88 12.43
N CYS A 169 -2.47 -0.02 12.56
CA CYS A 169 -2.37 1.25 13.29
C CYS A 169 -2.11 0.99 14.78
N VAL A 170 -2.91 0.11 15.40
CA VAL A 170 -2.77 -0.26 16.82
C VAL A 170 -1.44 -0.97 17.07
N ALA A 171 -0.96 -1.79 16.14
CA ALA A 171 0.36 -2.41 16.22
C ALA A 171 1.51 -1.41 16.04
N VAL A 172 1.23 -0.14 15.72
CA VAL A 172 2.23 0.92 15.50
C VAL A 172 3.19 0.55 14.36
N SER A 173 2.66 -0.02 13.28
CA SER A 173 3.47 -0.46 12.13
C SER A 173 3.88 0.73 11.26
N THR A 174 5.18 0.92 11.03
CA THR A 174 5.71 2.06 10.23
C THR A 174 5.30 2.02 8.76
N VAL A 175 4.74 0.90 8.30
CA VAL A 175 4.11 0.72 6.98
C VAL A 175 3.05 1.80 6.68
N SER A 176 2.32 2.28 7.69
CA SER A 176 1.36 3.38 7.53
C SER A 176 2.02 4.67 7.02
N VAL A 177 3.28 4.93 7.37
CA VAL A 177 4.04 6.09 6.85
C VAL A 177 4.25 5.93 5.35
N THR A 178 4.66 4.74 4.91
CA THR A 178 4.85 4.41 3.49
C THR A 178 3.56 4.57 2.71
N HIS A 179 2.43 4.04 3.21
CA HIS A 179 1.12 4.17 2.57
C HIS A 179 0.68 5.64 2.44
N ALA A 180 0.86 6.45 3.50
CA ALA A 180 0.57 7.88 3.48
C ALA A 180 1.38 8.63 2.41
N VAL A 181 2.65 8.28 2.23
CA VAL A 181 3.50 8.89 1.20
C VAL A 181 3.11 8.43 -0.21
N ILE A 182 2.81 7.14 -0.41
CA ILE A 182 2.35 6.60 -1.70
C ILE A 182 1.08 7.31 -2.17
N ILE A 183 0.05 7.37 -1.32
CA ILE A 183 -1.22 8.02 -1.68
C ILE A 183 -1.05 9.54 -1.86
N SER A 184 -0.15 10.18 -1.09
CA SER A 184 0.18 11.60 -1.25
C SER A 184 0.79 11.88 -2.62
N SER A 185 1.61 10.96 -3.15
CA SER A 185 2.19 11.09 -4.48
C SER A 185 1.11 11.06 -5.57
N PHE A 186 0.16 10.11 -5.51
CA PHE A 186 -0.96 10.05 -6.46
C PHE A 186 -1.87 11.27 -6.37
N VAL A 187 -2.20 11.73 -5.16
CA VAL A 187 -3.00 12.95 -4.97
C VAL A 187 -2.25 14.19 -5.47
N SER A 188 -0.93 14.27 -5.31
CA SER A 188 -0.13 15.36 -5.90
C SER A 188 -0.14 15.32 -7.42
N ALA A 189 -0.12 14.12 -8.01
CA ALA A 189 -0.26 13.94 -9.44
C ALA A 189 -1.62 14.42 -9.98
N THR A 190 -2.73 14.28 -9.21
CA THR A 190 -4.03 14.87 -9.60
C THR A 190 -3.99 16.39 -9.75
N LYS A 191 -3.10 17.06 -9.01
CA LYS A 191 -2.96 18.52 -9.01
C LYS A 191 -1.95 19.03 -10.05
N LYS A 192 -1.43 18.16 -10.93
CA LYS A 192 -0.36 18.48 -11.90
C LYS A 192 0.98 18.87 -11.26
N ALA A 193 1.17 18.61 -9.97
CA ALA A 193 2.41 18.94 -9.29
C ALA A 193 3.45 17.83 -9.54
N VAL A 194 4.13 17.91 -10.69
CA VAL A 194 5.09 16.88 -11.15
C VAL A 194 6.22 16.69 -10.15
N LEU A 195 6.87 17.79 -9.73
CA LEU A 195 8.02 17.74 -8.81
C LEU A 195 7.63 17.13 -7.46
N THR A 196 6.53 17.58 -6.85
CA THR A 196 6.10 17.05 -5.54
C THR A 196 5.68 15.59 -5.63
N SER A 197 5.02 15.18 -6.71
CA SER A 197 4.70 13.76 -6.94
C SER A 197 5.96 12.91 -7.07
N CYS A 198 6.98 13.39 -7.79
CA CYS A 198 8.27 12.71 -7.92
C CYS A 198 9.03 12.64 -6.58
N MET A 199 9.05 13.72 -5.81
CA MET A 199 9.68 13.76 -4.49
C MET A 199 9.00 12.80 -3.52
N LEU A 200 7.67 12.77 -3.50
CA LEU A 200 6.90 11.84 -2.66
C LEU A 200 7.09 10.39 -3.10
N LEU A 201 7.15 10.12 -4.41
CA LEU A 201 7.46 8.77 -4.90
C LEU A 201 8.88 8.33 -4.55
N ALA A 202 9.86 9.25 -4.62
CA ALA A 202 11.22 8.99 -4.18
C ALA A 202 11.27 8.70 -2.69
N LEU A 203 10.50 9.42 -1.87
CA LEU A 203 10.35 9.13 -0.44
C LEU A 203 9.68 7.78 -0.20
N ALA A 204 8.63 7.42 -0.95
CA ALA A 204 8.02 6.10 -0.86
C ALA A 204 9.00 4.97 -1.23
N THR A 205 9.81 5.18 -2.27
CA THR A 205 10.84 4.22 -2.70
C THR A 205 11.97 4.09 -1.68
N TYR A 206 12.33 5.21 -1.04
CA TYR A 206 13.29 5.23 0.05
C TYR A 206 12.76 4.47 1.28
N LEU A 207 11.47 4.55 1.59
CA LEU A 207 10.86 3.78 2.69
C LEU A 207 10.63 2.30 2.35
N SER A 208 10.23 2.01 1.11
CA SER A 208 10.01 0.65 0.59
C SER A 208 10.45 0.56 -0.86
N LEU A 209 11.51 -0.23 -1.10
CA LEU A 209 12.18 -0.38 -2.39
C LEU A 209 11.21 -0.75 -3.53
N TYR A 210 10.23 -1.61 -3.23
CA TYR A 210 9.26 -2.09 -4.21
C TYR A 210 8.39 -0.96 -4.81
N SER A 211 8.20 0.14 -4.07
CA SER A 211 7.39 1.29 -4.51
C SER A 211 7.95 2.00 -5.75
N ALA A 212 9.22 1.75 -6.13
CA ALA A 212 9.86 2.33 -7.32
C ALA A 212 9.04 2.10 -8.61
N VAL A 213 8.39 0.93 -8.70
CA VAL A 213 7.59 0.52 -9.85
C VAL A 213 6.38 1.43 -10.08
N LEU A 214 5.91 2.16 -9.05
CA LEU A 214 4.79 3.09 -9.17
C LEU A 214 5.11 4.33 -10.02
N ILE A 215 6.37 4.50 -10.46
CA ILE A 215 6.75 5.56 -11.40
C ILE A 215 6.00 5.47 -12.73
N PHE A 216 5.72 4.25 -13.21
CA PHE A 216 5.00 4.01 -14.46
C PHE A 216 3.54 4.46 -14.41
N PRO A 217 2.70 4.03 -13.44
CA PRO A 217 1.35 4.52 -13.32
C PRO A 217 1.30 6.03 -13.04
N ILE A 218 2.22 6.59 -12.25
CA ILE A 218 2.27 8.05 -11.99
C ILE A 218 2.57 8.83 -13.28
N ALA A 219 3.51 8.35 -14.10
CA ALA A 219 3.81 8.97 -15.40
C ALA A 219 2.58 8.97 -16.33
N LEU A 220 1.87 7.84 -16.41
CA LEU A 220 0.63 7.74 -17.16
C LEU A 220 -0.46 8.66 -16.60
N TYR A 221 -0.55 8.79 -15.28
CA TYR A 221 -1.50 9.66 -14.61
C TYR A 221 -1.27 11.13 -14.93
N LEU A 222 -0.02 11.59 -14.83
CA LEU A 222 0.35 12.97 -15.19
C LEU A 222 0.12 13.27 -16.67
N LYS A 223 0.41 12.30 -17.56
CA LYS A 223 0.09 12.41 -18.99
C LYS A 223 -1.42 12.53 -19.21
N ALA A 224 -2.22 11.72 -18.52
CA ALA A 224 -3.67 11.79 -18.58
C ALA A 224 -4.18 13.16 -18.12
N VAL A 225 -3.66 13.69 -17.01
CA VAL A 225 -4.06 15.01 -16.49
C VAL A 225 -3.66 16.14 -17.45
N ALA A 226 -2.50 16.05 -18.10
CA ALA A 226 -2.04 17.05 -19.09
C ALA A 226 -2.94 17.10 -20.34
N THR A 227 -3.40 15.93 -20.84
CA THR A 227 -4.26 15.88 -22.03
C THR A 227 -5.62 16.58 -21.89
N GLN A 228 -6.07 16.88 -20.67
CA GLN A 228 -7.36 17.56 -20.45
C GLN A 228 -7.34 19.06 -20.76
N ASN A 229 -6.16 19.69 -20.72
CA ASN A 229 -6.04 21.14 -20.89
C ASN A 229 -5.59 21.57 -22.29
N GLY A 230 -5.51 20.64 -23.25
CA GLY A 230 -5.19 20.90 -24.65
C GLY A 230 -3.85 20.32 -25.13
N PRO A 231 -3.59 20.36 -26.45
CA PRO A 231 -2.43 19.72 -27.07
C PRO A 231 -1.09 20.48 -26.90
N SER A 232 -1.10 21.77 -26.51
CA SER A 232 0.10 22.61 -26.42
C SER A 232 1.06 22.25 -25.27
N ASP A 233 0.56 21.60 -24.22
CA ASP A 233 1.34 21.23 -23.01
C ASP A 233 2.10 19.89 -23.12
N ARG A 234 2.01 19.20 -24.27
CA ARG A 234 2.67 17.90 -24.51
C ARG A 234 4.20 17.94 -24.32
N LYS A 235 4.83 19.09 -24.55
CA LYS A 235 6.30 19.26 -24.45
C LYS A 235 6.82 19.30 -23.00
N LEU A 236 5.96 19.57 -22.01
CA LEU A 236 6.39 19.74 -20.61
C LEU A 236 6.46 18.41 -19.83
N HIS A 237 5.71 17.39 -20.24
CA HIS A 237 5.56 16.10 -19.53
C HIS A 237 6.38 14.95 -20.14
N SER A 238 7.56 15.25 -20.70
CA SER A 238 8.46 14.18 -21.16
C SER A 238 8.75 13.24 -20.00
N THR A 239 8.49 11.95 -20.21
CA THR A 239 8.76 10.87 -19.23
C THR A 239 10.20 10.93 -18.71
N SER A 240 11.14 11.42 -19.53
CA SER A 240 12.54 11.68 -19.13
C SER A 240 12.68 12.70 -18.00
N LYS A 241 11.90 13.79 -17.98
CA LYS A 241 11.96 14.80 -16.91
C LYS A 241 11.44 14.26 -15.58
N LEU A 242 10.41 13.41 -15.63
CA LEU A 242 9.87 12.74 -14.46
C LEU A 242 10.86 11.73 -13.86
N MET A 243 11.47 10.90 -14.72
CA MET A 243 12.54 9.98 -14.31
C MET A 243 13.72 10.75 -13.70
N LEU A 244 14.16 11.84 -14.33
CA LEU A 244 15.24 12.66 -13.80
C LEU A 244 14.88 13.30 -12.44
N GLY A 245 13.67 13.87 -12.31
CA GLY A 245 13.21 14.46 -11.05
C GLY A 245 13.11 13.44 -9.92
N PHE A 246 12.64 12.23 -10.23
CA PHE A 246 12.62 11.11 -9.28
C PHE A 246 14.04 10.71 -8.84
N MET A 247 14.96 10.50 -9.80
CA MET A 247 16.35 10.11 -9.50
C MET A 247 17.09 11.17 -8.67
N ILE A 248 16.92 12.46 -9.00
CA ILE A 248 17.50 13.56 -8.23
C ILE A 248 16.94 13.58 -6.81
N SER A 249 15.62 13.40 -6.65
CA SER A 249 14.98 13.39 -5.33
C SER A 249 15.46 12.21 -4.48
N LEU A 250 15.59 11.02 -5.09
CA LEU A 250 16.10 9.83 -4.41
C LEU A 250 17.57 10.00 -4.01
N ALA A 251 18.40 10.52 -4.91
CA ALA A 251 19.80 10.83 -4.62
C ALA A 251 19.93 11.84 -3.47
N ALA A 252 19.06 12.86 -3.43
CA ALA A 252 19.03 13.84 -2.34
C ALA A 252 18.68 13.20 -0.99
N LEU A 253 17.69 12.28 -0.95
CA LEU A 253 17.33 11.55 0.28
C LEU A 253 18.46 10.64 0.76
N LEU A 254 19.13 9.92 -0.15
CA LEU A 254 20.27 9.08 0.18
C LEU A 254 21.47 9.92 0.65
N PHE A 255 21.72 11.06 0.02
CA PHE A 255 22.77 11.99 0.45
C PHE A 255 22.49 12.58 1.82
N LEU A 256 21.23 12.96 2.12
CA LEU A 256 20.85 13.43 3.44
C LEU A 256 21.02 12.32 4.50
N SER A 257 20.70 11.08 4.14
CA SER A 257 20.93 9.90 5.00
C SER A 257 22.41 9.65 5.28
N TYR A 258 23.26 9.81 4.27
CA TYR A 258 24.72 9.77 4.42
C TYR A 258 25.22 10.88 5.35
N ARG A 259 24.70 12.11 5.20
CA ARG A 259 25.04 13.23 6.10
C ARG A 259 24.59 13.02 7.53
N LEU A 260 23.54 12.24 7.78
CA LEU A 260 23.10 11.92 9.15
C LEU A 260 23.93 10.81 9.76
N THR A 261 24.19 9.75 9.01
CA THR A 261 24.86 8.54 9.51
C THR A 261 26.40 8.65 9.44
N GLN A 262 26.92 9.60 8.66
CA GLN A 262 28.36 9.76 8.34
C GLN A 262 28.99 8.51 7.71
N SER A 263 28.19 7.59 7.18
CA SER A 263 28.61 6.33 6.58
C SER A 263 27.58 5.85 5.56
N TRP A 264 28.02 5.09 4.56
CA TRP A 264 27.15 4.39 3.60
C TRP A 264 26.68 3.02 4.10
N ALA A 265 27.13 2.59 5.29
CA ALA A 265 26.76 1.30 5.88
C ALA A 265 25.24 1.09 6.02
N PHE A 266 24.46 2.18 6.17
CA PHE A 266 23.00 2.08 6.23
C PHE A 266 22.39 1.49 4.94
N ILE A 267 23.03 1.65 3.77
CA ILE A 267 22.51 1.09 2.51
C ILE A 267 22.55 -0.44 2.56
N GLU A 268 23.67 -1.00 2.99
CA GLU A 268 23.84 -2.45 3.15
C GLU A 268 22.89 -2.96 4.22
N LYS A 269 22.81 -2.29 5.38
CA LYS A 269 21.97 -2.72 6.51
C LYS A 269 20.46 -2.50 6.30
N THR A 270 20.05 -1.61 5.39
CA THR A 270 18.63 -1.35 5.08
C THR A 270 18.20 -2.09 3.82
N TYR A 271 18.82 -1.78 2.68
CA TYR A 271 18.39 -2.29 1.38
C TYR A 271 19.11 -3.59 1.00
N GLY A 272 20.42 -3.68 1.30
CA GLY A 272 21.18 -4.91 1.11
C GLY A 272 20.59 -6.06 1.93
N TRP A 273 20.23 -5.78 3.17
CA TRP A 273 19.61 -6.73 4.10
C TRP A 273 18.26 -7.27 3.60
N ILE A 274 17.44 -6.43 2.96
CA ILE A 274 16.21 -6.87 2.31
C ILE A 274 16.51 -7.78 1.11
N ALA A 275 17.55 -7.47 0.33
CA ALA A 275 17.94 -8.23 -0.85
C ALA A 275 18.62 -9.57 -0.52
N THR A 276 19.33 -9.65 0.61
CA THR A 276 19.94 -10.90 1.10
C THR A 276 18.98 -11.75 1.90
N TYR A 277 17.85 -11.18 2.36
CA TYR A 277 16.82 -11.84 3.16
C TYR A 277 17.40 -12.66 4.33
N SER A 278 18.24 -12.01 5.14
CA SER A 278 18.97 -12.67 6.23
C SER A 278 18.08 -13.05 7.42
N ASP A 279 16.91 -12.43 7.57
CA ASP A 279 15.98 -12.70 8.66
C ASP A 279 14.83 -13.57 8.17
N LEU A 280 14.82 -14.80 8.67
CA LEU A 280 13.81 -15.81 8.38
C LEU A 280 12.65 -15.79 9.39
N THR A 281 12.50 -14.70 10.17
CA THR A 281 11.38 -14.58 11.10
C THR A 281 10.05 -14.73 10.38
N PRO A 282 9.11 -15.49 10.97
CA PRO A 282 7.81 -15.71 10.37
C PRO A 282 7.08 -14.41 10.07
N ASN A 283 6.44 -14.37 8.90
CA ASN A 283 5.58 -13.28 8.46
C ASN A 283 4.46 -13.86 7.57
N VAL A 284 3.61 -13.02 7.00
CA VAL A 284 2.51 -13.48 6.12
C VAL A 284 2.97 -13.79 4.69
N GLY A 285 4.23 -13.51 4.36
CA GLY A 285 4.82 -13.68 3.03
C GLY A 285 5.26 -15.12 2.74
N VAL A 286 5.66 -15.32 1.49
CA VAL A 286 6.11 -16.64 0.99
C VAL A 286 7.58 -16.91 1.32
N PHE A 287 8.37 -15.87 1.59
CA PHE A 287 9.83 -15.96 1.67
C PHE A 287 10.32 -16.77 2.88
N TRP A 288 9.87 -16.43 4.10
CA TRP A 288 10.47 -16.92 5.35
C TRP A 288 10.60 -18.46 5.41
N TYR A 289 9.50 -19.18 5.23
CA TYR A 289 9.52 -20.64 5.32
C TYR A 289 10.15 -21.29 4.09
N PHE A 290 9.98 -20.69 2.91
CA PHE A 290 10.62 -21.19 1.69
C PHE A 290 12.14 -21.19 1.81
N PHE A 291 12.73 -20.12 2.34
CA PHE A 291 14.18 -20.02 2.55
C PHE A 291 14.70 -20.81 3.76
N ILE A 292 13.84 -21.24 4.67
CA ILE A 292 14.21 -22.23 5.70
C ILE A 292 14.43 -23.62 5.08
N GLU A 293 13.63 -23.98 4.08
CA GLU A 293 13.63 -25.35 3.49
C GLU A 293 14.62 -25.50 2.32
N VAL A 294 14.98 -24.41 1.64
CA VAL A 294 15.85 -24.44 0.47
C VAL A 294 17.31 -24.63 0.87
N PHE A 295 18.02 -25.53 0.17
CA PHE A 295 19.46 -25.69 0.37
C PHE A 295 20.23 -24.40 0.04
N ASP A 296 21.23 -24.08 0.86
CA ASP A 296 22.08 -22.89 0.77
C ASP A 296 22.58 -22.58 -0.65
N ARG A 297 22.95 -23.63 -1.40
CA ARG A 297 23.44 -23.50 -2.78
C ARG A 297 22.43 -22.84 -3.72
N PHE A 298 21.13 -23.00 -3.48
CA PHE A 298 20.06 -22.47 -4.34
C PHE A 298 19.47 -21.15 -3.83
N VAL A 299 19.84 -20.69 -2.64
CA VAL A 299 19.32 -19.44 -2.05
C VAL A 299 19.50 -18.23 -2.99
N PRO A 300 20.69 -17.97 -3.59
CA PRO A 300 20.85 -16.83 -4.48
C PRO A 300 19.95 -16.88 -5.73
N TYR A 301 19.72 -18.09 -6.27
CA TYR A 301 18.85 -18.28 -7.43
C TYR A 301 17.40 -17.93 -7.10
N PHE A 302 16.88 -18.45 -5.98
CA PHE A 302 15.50 -18.19 -5.59
C PHE A 302 15.28 -16.76 -5.07
N LEU A 303 16.27 -16.14 -4.43
CA LEU A 303 16.20 -14.72 -4.06
C LEU A 303 16.04 -13.85 -5.29
N LEU A 304 16.88 -14.05 -6.32
CA LEU A 304 16.75 -13.34 -7.58
C LEU A 304 15.37 -13.55 -8.20
N LEU A 305 14.91 -14.80 -8.24
CA LEU A 305 13.61 -15.15 -8.81
C LEU A 305 12.47 -14.43 -8.09
N LEU A 306 12.39 -14.52 -6.76
CA LEU A 306 11.29 -13.94 -5.99
C LEU A 306 11.31 -12.40 -6.01
N HIS A 307 12.48 -11.76 -5.88
CA HIS A 307 12.59 -10.30 -6.00
C HIS A 307 12.30 -9.79 -7.42
N ALA A 308 12.49 -10.60 -8.46
CA ALA A 308 12.15 -10.23 -9.83
C ALA A 308 10.64 -10.24 -10.12
N HIS A 309 9.83 -10.99 -9.37
CA HIS A 309 8.38 -11.13 -9.64
C HIS A 309 7.65 -9.78 -9.72
N PRO A 310 7.77 -8.85 -8.74
CA PRO A 310 7.15 -7.52 -8.84
C PRO A 310 7.54 -6.73 -10.10
N LEU A 311 8.73 -6.98 -10.66
CA LEU A 311 9.24 -6.29 -11.84
C LEU A 311 8.74 -6.91 -13.15
N ILE A 312 8.61 -8.23 -13.21
CA ILE A 312 8.21 -8.96 -14.43
C ILE A 312 6.78 -8.55 -14.86
N TYR A 313 5.89 -8.29 -13.91
CA TYR A 313 4.50 -7.93 -14.21
C TYR A 313 4.31 -6.49 -14.70
N VAL A 314 5.32 -5.63 -14.59
CA VAL A 314 5.24 -4.20 -14.97
C VAL A 314 4.93 -4.04 -16.45
N VAL A 315 5.68 -4.71 -17.32
CA VAL A 315 5.54 -4.54 -18.78
C VAL A 315 4.21 -5.13 -19.30
N PRO A 316 3.82 -6.38 -18.97
CA PRO A 316 2.55 -6.94 -19.42
C PRO A 316 1.34 -6.12 -18.95
N LEU A 317 1.35 -5.68 -17.69
CA LEU A 317 0.27 -4.85 -17.15
C LEU A 317 0.27 -3.45 -17.76
N TYR A 318 1.43 -2.85 -18.03
CA TYR A 318 1.50 -1.58 -18.75
C TYR A 318 0.85 -1.69 -20.13
N LEU A 319 1.20 -2.72 -20.92
CA LEU A 319 0.63 -2.92 -22.25
C LEU A 319 -0.91 -3.06 -22.20
N ARG A 320 -1.43 -3.72 -21.16
CA ARG A 320 -2.87 -3.99 -21.05
C ARG A 320 -3.67 -2.87 -20.39
N LEU A 321 -3.13 -2.22 -19.37
CA LEU A 321 -3.81 -1.27 -18.50
C LEU A 321 -3.29 0.18 -18.66
N CYS A 322 -2.51 0.48 -19.71
CA CYS A 322 -2.03 1.85 -19.96
C CYS A 322 -3.14 2.92 -20.04
N GLN A 323 -4.36 2.52 -20.40
CA GLN A 323 -5.54 3.40 -20.44
C GLN A 323 -6.15 3.66 -19.06
N ARG A 324 -5.85 2.81 -18.07
CA ARG A 324 -6.33 2.84 -16.69
C ARG A 324 -5.16 2.92 -15.70
N PRO A 325 -4.47 4.08 -15.60
CA PRO A 325 -3.32 4.24 -14.71
C PRO A 325 -3.60 3.89 -13.24
N GLN A 326 -4.83 4.10 -12.75
CA GLN A 326 -5.16 3.82 -11.35
C GLN A 326 -5.44 2.33 -11.10
N ALA A 327 -6.19 1.67 -11.99
CA ALA A 327 -6.31 0.21 -11.94
C ALA A 327 -4.95 -0.49 -12.08
N TYR A 328 -4.05 0.07 -12.91
CA TYR A 328 -2.67 -0.39 -13.03
C TYR A 328 -1.89 -0.23 -11.73
N ALA A 329 -1.92 0.95 -11.10
CA ALA A 329 -1.29 1.19 -9.80
C ALA A 329 -1.82 0.24 -8.71
N CYS A 330 -3.14 0.07 -8.63
CA CYS A 330 -3.79 -0.83 -7.69
C CYS A 330 -3.30 -2.28 -7.87
N THR A 331 -3.22 -2.75 -9.12
CA THR A 331 -2.72 -4.11 -9.43
C THR A 331 -1.26 -4.27 -9.03
N LEU A 332 -0.40 -3.29 -9.32
CA LEU A 332 1.01 -3.32 -8.93
C LEU A 332 1.16 -3.37 -7.40
N LEU A 333 0.40 -2.57 -6.67
CA LEU A 333 0.40 -2.61 -5.20
C LEU A 333 -0.04 -3.98 -4.67
N GLY A 334 -1.05 -4.62 -5.27
CA GLY A 334 -1.44 -5.99 -4.91
C GLY A 334 -0.34 -7.02 -5.19
N ILE A 335 0.36 -6.89 -6.31
CA ILE A 335 1.52 -7.77 -6.62
C ILE A 335 2.65 -7.55 -5.62
N MET A 336 2.88 -6.31 -5.17
CA MET A 336 3.83 -6.02 -4.10
C MET A 336 3.41 -6.71 -2.80
N THR A 337 2.13 -6.72 -2.43
CA THR A 337 1.70 -7.41 -1.20
C THR A 337 1.93 -8.92 -1.23
N LEU A 338 1.92 -9.54 -2.42
CA LEU A 338 2.22 -10.97 -2.61
C LEU A 338 3.72 -11.28 -2.54
N PHE A 339 4.55 -10.48 -3.22
CA PHE A 339 5.94 -10.83 -3.54
C PHE A 339 7.00 -9.94 -2.87
N GLN A 340 6.61 -8.96 -2.05
CA GLN A 340 7.59 -8.29 -1.20
C GLN A 340 8.12 -9.24 -0.13
N ALA A 341 9.38 -9.05 0.26
CA ALA A 341 10.09 -9.91 1.22
C ALA A 341 9.42 -9.99 2.60
N TYR A 342 8.95 -8.86 3.13
CA TYR A 342 8.35 -8.77 4.47
C TYR A 342 6.97 -8.10 4.40
N PRO A 343 5.94 -8.80 3.89
CA PRO A 343 4.61 -8.23 3.79
C PRO A 343 3.89 -8.25 5.14
N THR A 344 2.98 -7.28 5.31
CA THR A 344 2.10 -7.20 6.47
C THR A 344 0.63 -7.19 6.04
N PHE A 345 -0.28 -7.50 6.98
CA PHE A 345 -1.71 -7.28 6.78
C PHE A 345 -2.05 -5.81 6.45
N GLY A 346 -1.27 -4.85 6.97
CA GLY A 346 -1.42 -3.44 6.64
C GLY A 346 -1.34 -3.18 5.13
N ASP A 347 -0.37 -3.80 4.45
CA ASP A 347 -0.18 -3.66 3.00
C ASP A 347 -1.39 -4.16 2.22
N PHE A 348 -1.89 -5.34 2.58
CA PHE A 348 -3.08 -5.90 1.96
C PHE A 348 -4.33 -5.05 2.28
N GLY A 349 -4.44 -4.53 3.50
CA GLY A 349 -5.53 -3.64 3.90
C GLY A 349 -5.57 -2.34 3.09
N PHE A 350 -4.41 -1.76 2.80
CA PHE A 350 -4.27 -0.61 1.92
C PHE A 350 -4.64 -0.95 0.47
N TYR A 351 -4.15 -2.07 -0.07
CA TYR A 351 -4.53 -2.57 -1.39
C TYR A 351 -6.05 -2.76 -1.53
N MET A 352 -6.69 -3.44 -0.56
CA MET A 352 -8.14 -3.65 -0.56
C MET A 352 -8.92 -2.33 -0.63
N SER A 353 -8.45 -1.32 0.11
CA SER A 353 -9.09 0.01 0.12
C SER A 353 -8.97 0.71 -1.24
N LEU A 354 -7.86 0.51 -1.96
CA LEU A 354 -7.66 1.02 -3.32
C LEU A 354 -8.56 0.33 -4.35
N THR A 355 -8.82 -0.99 -4.21
CA THR A 355 -9.73 -1.68 -5.15
C THR A 355 -11.14 -1.07 -5.15
N MET A 356 -11.58 -0.54 -4.00
CA MET A 356 -12.89 0.09 -3.84
C MET A 356 -13.04 1.43 -4.58
N ILE A 357 -11.94 2.02 -5.05
CA ILE A 357 -11.98 3.15 -5.99
C ILE A 357 -12.66 2.74 -7.31
N HIS A 358 -12.63 1.45 -7.65
CA HIS A 358 -13.23 0.89 -8.88
C HIS A 358 -14.46 0.02 -8.56
N PRO A 359 -15.56 0.60 -8.06
CA PRO A 359 -16.73 -0.17 -7.61
C PRO A 359 -17.34 -1.01 -8.74
N LYS A 360 -17.38 -0.47 -9.97
CA LYS A 360 -17.85 -1.20 -11.16
C LYS A 360 -17.03 -2.45 -11.45
N THR A 361 -15.72 -2.40 -11.25
CA THR A 361 -14.82 -3.56 -11.41
C THR A 361 -15.08 -4.58 -10.30
N VAL A 362 -15.08 -4.14 -9.04
CA VAL A 362 -15.28 -5.01 -7.87
C VAL A 362 -16.64 -5.72 -7.92
N MET A 363 -17.69 -5.01 -8.35
CA MET A 363 -19.02 -5.59 -8.49
C MET A 363 -19.11 -6.63 -9.61
N ASN A 364 -18.25 -6.56 -10.63
CA ASN A 364 -18.16 -7.52 -11.73
C ASN A 364 -17.24 -8.72 -11.42
N VAL A 365 -16.66 -8.79 -10.22
CA VAL A 365 -15.88 -9.97 -9.80
C VAL A 365 -16.82 -11.16 -9.59
N ARG A 366 -16.60 -12.22 -10.37
CA ARG A 366 -17.31 -13.50 -10.21
C ARG A 366 -16.92 -14.14 -8.87
N HIS A 367 -17.88 -14.75 -8.17
CA HIS A 367 -17.67 -15.43 -6.89
C HIS A 367 -17.01 -14.57 -5.79
N ARG A 368 -17.22 -13.25 -5.80
CA ARG A 368 -16.67 -12.31 -4.79
C ARG A 368 -16.86 -12.73 -3.34
N PHE A 369 -17.99 -13.37 -3.02
CA PHE A 369 -18.27 -13.87 -1.67
C PHE A 369 -17.36 -15.02 -1.26
N VAL A 370 -16.97 -15.89 -2.19
CA VAL A 370 -16.03 -17.00 -1.92
C VAL A 370 -14.66 -16.45 -1.57
N TYR A 371 -14.17 -15.46 -2.33
CA TYR A 371 -12.88 -14.84 -2.03
C TYR A 371 -12.88 -14.11 -0.68
N LEU A 372 -13.95 -13.35 -0.37
CA LEU A 372 -14.06 -12.66 0.91
C LEU A 372 -14.17 -13.64 2.09
N LEU A 373 -15.02 -14.67 1.99
CA LEU A 373 -15.17 -15.67 3.04
C LEU A 373 -13.89 -16.49 3.24
N GLY A 374 -13.26 -16.92 2.15
CA GLY A 374 -12.01 -17.67 2.20
C GLY A 374 -10.87 -16.88 2.82
N LEU A 375 -10.74 -15.60 2.44
CA LEU A 375 -9.78 -14.69 3.04
C LEU A 375 -10.08 -14.44 4.53
N SER A 376 -11.34 -14.18 4.89
CA SER A 376 -11.73 -13.99 6.30
C SER A 376 -11.45 -15.22 7.15
N ALA A 377 -11.78 -16.42 6.65
CA ALA A 377 -11.45 -17.67 7.30
C ALA A 377 -9.93 -17.80 7.47
N ALA A 378 -9.15 -17.48 6.42
CA ALA A 378 -7.71 -17.60 6.48
C ALA A 378 -7.08 -16.65 7.52
N THR A 379 -7.58 -15.42 7.59
CA THR A 379 -7.14 -14.41 8.56
C THR A 379 -7.50 -14.79 10.00
N CYS A 380 -8.65 -15.41 10.23
CA CYS A 380 -9.02 -15.87 11.57
C CYS A 380 -8.19 -17.07 12.04
N VAL A 381 -7.81 -17.97 11.12
CA VAL A 381 -7.05 -19.18 11.44
C VAL A 381 -5.56 -18.89 11.66
N LEU A 382 -4.97 -17.87 11.02
CA LEU A 382 -3.56 -17.51 11.17
C LEU A 382 -3.12 -17.31 12.64
N PRO A 383 -3.77 -16.44 13.45
CA PRO A 383 -3.41 -16.26 14.85
C PRO A 383 -3.57 -17.51 15.71
N ILE A 384 -4.49 -18.41 15.33
CA ILE A 384 -4.72 -19.68 16.00
C ILE A 384 -3.53 -20.60 15.74
N MET A 385 -3.12 -20.74 14.47
CA MET A 385 -1.96 -21.57 14.11
C MET A 385 -0.66 -21.04 14.74
N TRP A 386 -0.49 -19.71 14.78
CA TRP A 386 0.61 -19.07 15.51
C TRP A 386 0.60 -19.45 16.99
N HIS A 387 -0.57 -19.35 17.63
CA HIS A 387 -0.69 -19.69 19.04
C HIS A 387 -0.39 -21.16 19.31
N LEU A 388 -0.96 -22.08 18.51
CA LEU A 388 -0.74 -23.52 18.64
C LEU A 388 0.72 -23.92 18.43
N TRP A 389 1.44 -23.19 17.57
CA TRP A 389 2.85 -23.43 17.34
C TRP A 389 3.72 -22.96 18.51
N LEU A 390 3.52 -21.74 19.02
CA LEU A 390 4.44 -21.18 20.02
C LEU A 390 4.13 -21.54 21.48
N TYR A 391 2.86 -21.70 21.86
CA TYR A 391 2.48 -21.81 23.28
C TYR A 391 2.24 -23.25 23.74
N PRO A 392 1.26 -24.00 23.20
CA PRO A 392 1.06 -25.39 23.59
C PRO A 392 1.99 -26.35 22.84
N ALA A 393 2.76 -25.88 21.86
CA ALA A 393 3.62 -26.69 20.99
C ALA A 393 2.90 -27.88 20.33
N SER A 394 1.58 -27.78 20.16
CA SER A 394 0.75 -28.80 19.52
C SER A 394 0.68 -28.65 17.99
N GLY A 395 1.17 -27.52 17.47
CA GLY A 395 1.39 -27.26 16.05
C GLY A 395 2.87 -27.05 15.73
N ASN A 396 3.23 -27.21 14.46
CA ASN A 396 4.57 -26.90 13.95
C ASN A 396 4.53 -25.65 13.04
N ALA A 397 5.72 -25.17 12.66
CA ALA A 397 5.87 -24.04 11.74
C ALA A 397 5.12 -24.26 10.41
N ASN A 398 5.03 -25.52 9.96
CA ASN A 398 4.39 -25.92 8.72
C ASN A 398 2.88 -25.64 8.74
N PHE A 399 2.21 -25.77 9.89
CA PHE A 399 0.78 -25.43 9.99
C PHE A 399 0.54 -23.93 9.84
N TYR A 400 1.39 -23.11 10.47
CA TYR A 400 1.33 -21.66 10.29
C TYR A 400 1.64 -21.27 8.84
N PHE A 401 2.69 -21.83 8.24
CA PHE A 401 3.04 -21.56 6.85
C PHE A 401 1.99 -22.07 5.84
N SER A 402 1.42 -23.25 6.05
CA SER A 402 0.31 -23.75 5.24
C SER A 402 -0.85 -22.75 5.25
N GLN A 403 -1.12 -22.14 6.41
CA GLN A 403 -2.17 -21.14 6.54
C GLN A 403 -1.80 -19.81 5.87
N THR A 404 -0.52 -19.39 5.90
CA THR A 404 -0.07 -18.21 5.15
C THR A 404 -0.18 -18.44 3.64
N LEU A 405 0.10 -19.65 3.14
CA LEU A 405 -0.12 -20.00 1.73
C LEU A 405 -1.60 -19.91 1.35
N VAL A 406 -2.51 -20.43 2.17
CA VAL A 406 -3.96 -20.30 1.94
C VAL A 406 -4.37 -18.83 1.86
N TYR A 407 -3.88 -18.00 2.79
CA TYR A 407 -4.09 -16.54 2.76
C TYR A 407 -3.57 -15.93 1.44
N GLN A 408 -2.33 -16.22 1.05
CA GLN A 408 -1.70 -15.70 -0.17
C GLN A 408 -2.42 -16.15 -1.45
N VAL A 409 -2.94 -17.38 -1.50
CA VAL A 409 -3.75 -17.87 -2.62
C VAL A 409 -5.03 -17.04 -2.78
N PHE A 410 -5.74 -16.74 -1.70
CA PHE A 410 -6.92 -15.87 -1.78
C PHE A 410 -6.57 -14.44 -2.18
N VAL A 411 -5.46 -13.89 -1.66
CA VAL A 411 -4.96 -12.57 -2.09
C VAL A 411 -4.65 -12.57 -3.61
N ALA A 412 -3.96 -13.59 -4.11
CA ALA A 412 -3.64 -13.74 -5.52
C ALA A 412 -4.90 -13.88 -6.38
N GLN A 413 -5.89 -14.66 -5.93
CA GLN A 413 -7.17 -14.80 -6.62
C GLN A 413 -7.93 -13.47 -6.69
N ILE A 414 -7.93 -12.67 -5.61
CA ILE A 414 -8.55 -11.34 -5.61
C ILE A 414 -7.88 -10.43 -6.64
N ILE A 415 -6.54 -10.42 -6.70
CA ILE A 415 -5.79 -9.61 -7.66
C ILE A 415 -6.09 -10.05 -9.10
N VAL A 416 -6.03 -11.35 -9.38
CA VAL A 416 -6.35 -11.90 -10.71
C VAL A 416 -7.79 -11.58 -11.10
N ALA A 417 -8.74 -11.76 -10.18
CA ALA A 417 -10.14 -11.46 -10.42
C ALA A 417 -10.37 -9.96 -10.69
N PHE A 418 -9.69 -9.07 -9.96
CA PHE A 418 -9.75 -7.62 -10.18
C PHE A 418 -9.24 -7.24 -11.59
N VAL A 419 -8.09 -7.78 -12.00
CA VAL A 419 -7.52 -7.54 -13.34
C VAL A 419 -8.44 -8.09 -14.43
N HIS A 420 -8.91 -9.34 -14.26
CA HIS A 420 -9.81 -9.98 -15.20
C HIS A 420 -11.12 -9.18 -15.37
N SER A 421 -11.77 -8.79 -14.27
CA SER A 421 -13.01 -8.01 -14.31
C SER A 421 -12.82 -6.61 -14.90
N THR A 422 -11.64 -5.99 -14.71
CA THR A 422 -11.29 -4.73 -15.37
C THR A 422 -11.18 -4.93 -16.88
N MET A 423 -10.47 -5.97 -17.32
CA MET A 423 -10.29 -6.28 -18.74
C MET A 423 -11.59 -6.69 -19.44
N GLU A 424 -12.43 -7.46 -18.76
CA GLU A 424 -13.75 -7.87 -19.27
C GLU A 424 -14.64 -6.66 -19.49
N ARG A 425 -14.64 -5.72 -18.53
CA ARG A 425 -15.35 -4.44 -18.66
C ARG A 425 -14.85 -3.63 -19.86
N ASP A 426 -13.54 -3.48 -20.02
CA ASP A 426 -12.97 -2.76 -21.16
C ASP A 426 -13.34 -3.40 -22.50
N LYS A 427 -13.35 -4.74 -22.57
CA LYS A 427 -13.76 -5.49 -23.76
C LYS A 427 -15.23 -5.24 -24.10
N ARG A 428 -16.14 -5.26 -23.11
CA ARG A 428 -17.57 -4.97 -23.32
C ARG A 428 -17.79 -3.54 -23.84
N ILE A 429 -17.09 -2.56 -23.28
CA ILE A 429 -17.15 -1.16 -23.74
C ILE A 429 -16.67 -1.04 -25.19
N GLN A 430 -15.59 -1.72 -25.56
CA GLN A 430 -15.08 -1.72 -26.94
C GLN A 430 -16.06 -2.38 -27.92
N GLN A 431 -16.67 -3.50 -27.55
CA GLN A 431 -17.68 -4.18 -28.38
C GLN A 431 -18.90 -3.28 -28.61
N PHE A 432 -19.38 -2.61 -27.57
CA PHE A 432 -20.48 -1.65 -27.69
C PHE A 432 -20.16 -0.50 -28.64
N ARG A 433 -18.94 0.05 -28.55
CA ARG A 433 -18.48 1.11 -29.46
C ARG A 433 -18.47 0.65 -30.91
N LYS A 434 -18.01 -0.58 -31.20
CA LYS A 434 -18.05 -1.15 -32.56
C LYS A 434 -19.47 -1.29 -33.07
N LEU A 435 -20.35 -1.94 -32.30
CA LEU A 435 -21.75 -2.13 -32.66
C LEU A 435 -22.51 -0.82 -32.92
N LYS A 436 -22.13 0.27 -32.23
CA LYS A 436 -22.74 1.58 -32.45
C LYS A 436 -22.23 2.25 -33.73
N ILE A 437 -20.94 2.08 -34.06
CA ILE A 437 -20.36 2.58 -35.32
C ILE A 437 -21.01 1.86 -36.50
N ASP A 438 -21.12 0.53 -36.43
CA ASP A 438 -21.73 -0.31 -37.48
C ASP A 438 -23.23 -0.02 -37.69
N LYS A 439 -23.91 0.62 -36.74
CA LYS A 439 -25.32 1.06 -36.86
C LYS A 439 -25.49 2.49 -37.38
N CYS A 440 -24.42 3.28 -37.41
CA CYS A 440 -24.43 4.67 -37.89
C CYS A 440 -23.90 4.79 -39.33
N GLU A 441 -23.19 3.77 -39.82
CA GLU A 441 -22.90 3.54 -41.25
C GLU A 441 -24.05 2.76 -41.90
#